data_AF-A0A1Y2SKB2-F1
#
_entry.id   AF-A0A1Y2SKB2-F1
#
_cell.length_a   1.000
_cell.length_b   1.000
_cell.length_c   1.000
_cell.angle_alpha   90.00
_cell.angle_beta   90.00
_cell.angle_gamma   90.00
#
_symmetry.space_group_name_H-M   'P 1'
#
loop_
_entity.id
_entity.type
_entity.pdbx_description
1 polymer ?
#
loop_
_entity_poly.entity_id
_entity_poly.type
_entity_poly.pdbx_seq_one_letter_code
_entity_poly.pdbx_strand_id
1 'polypeptide(L)'
;MIHGECKSMGCYAMTNRYMDEIYQYAESALHHGQNEIEINIYPFKMTPQNMKRHQNNDNYLFWKELQPAYEYFAQNSIPATVSVIGGQYVVNVKPQKPTLLLEP
;
A
#
# COMPACT_ATOMS: atom_id res chain seq x y z
N MET A 1 12.31 -4.91 -6.23
CA MET A 1 13.09 -3.66 -6.23
C MET A 1 12.26 -2.58 -6.93
N ILE A 2 12.23 -1.37 -6.38
CA ILE A 2 11.57 -0.19 -7.00
C ILE A 2 12.70 0.65 -7.62
N HIS A 3 12.57 1.07 -8.87
CA HIS A 3 13.61 1.84 -9.57
C HIS A 3 13.03 2.94 -10.46
N GLY A 4 13.90 3.87 -10.89
CA GLY A 4 13.65 4.83 -11.96
C GLY A 4 13.62 4.18 -13.35
N GLU A 5 13.37 4.96 -14.40
CA GLU A 5 13.23 4.52 -15.80
C GLU A 5 11.97 3.70 -16.15
N CYS A 6 11.71 3.57 -17.45
CA CYS A 6 10.44 3.07 -17.98
C CYS A 6 10.41 1.54 -18.26
N LYS A 7 11.47 0.79 -17.96
CA LYS A 7 11.55 -0.65 -18.28
C LYS A 7 11.86 -1.47 -17.04
N SER A 8 11.05 -2.49 -16.77
CA SER A 8 11.38 -3.49 -15.75
C SER A 8 11.30 -4.91 -16.31
N MET A 9 12.16 -5.78 -15.80
CA MET A 9 12.02 -7.24 -15.89
C MET A 9 11.68 -7.77 -14.50
N GLY A 10 10.44 -7.52 -14.06
CA GLY A 10 9.95 -8.00 -12.75
C GLY A 10 10.19 -7.06 -11.56
N CYS A 11 10.55 -5.80 -11.81
CA CYS A 11 10.67 -4.75 -10.79
C CYS A 11 9.53 -3.72 -10.90
N TYR A 12 9.33 -2.92 -9.85
CA TYR A 12 8.38 -1.80 -9.90
C TYR A 12 9.09 -0.58 -10.49
N ALA A 13 8.88 -0.35 -11.78
CA ALA A 13 9.40 0.82 -12.47
C ALA A 13 8.58 2.07 -12.13
N MET A 14 9.28 3.11 -11.70
CA MET A 14 8.80 4.47 -11.48
C MET A 14 9.57 5.40 -12.40
N THR A 15 9.08 6.64 -12.61
CA THR A 15 9.94 7.63 -13.29
C THR A 15 11.06 8.07 -12.34
N ASN A 16 12.18 8.55 -12.89
CA ASN A 16 13.32 9.00 -12.08
C ASN A 16 12.89 10.01 -11.00
N ARG A 17 12.05 10.98 -11.38
CA ARG A 17 11.51 11.98 -10.45
C ARG A 17 10.79 11.37 -9.25
N TYR A 18 9.95 10.36 -9.46
CA TYR A 18 9.25 9.71 -8.35
C TYR A 18 10.17 8.79 -7.54
N MET A 19 11.15 8.15 -8.21
CA MET A 19 12.12 7.33 -7.51
C MET A 19 13.02 8.16 -6.59
N ASP A 20 13.43 9.35 -7.01
CA ASP A 20 14.21 10.28 -6.18
C ASP A 20 13.45 10.63 -4.89
N GLU A 21 12.15 10.92 -5.00
CA GLU A 21 11.28 11.20 -3.85
C GLU A 21 11.11 9.97 -2.94
N ILE A 22 10.86 8.79 -3.51
CA ILE A 22 10.77 7.54 -2.75
C ILE A 22 12.08 7.24 -2.00
N TYR A 23 13.22 7.43 -2.67
CA TYR A 23 14.54 7.22 -2.07
C TYR A 23 14.75 8.17 -0.89
N GLN A 24 14.42 9.46 -1.03
CA GLN A 24 14.55 10.43 0.06
C GLN A 24 13.71 10.06 1.29
N TYR A 25 12.46 9.62 1.10
CA TYR A 25 11.64 9.16 2.22
C TYR A 25 12.19 7.90 2.87
N ALA A 26 12.65 6.93 2.07
CA ALA A 26 13.20 5.68 2.57
C ALA A 26 14.51 5.92 3.36
N GLU A 27 15.42 6.72 2.80
CA GLU A 27 16.68 7.12 3.43
C GLU A 27 16.40 7.85 4.76
N SER A 28 15.48 8.81 4.76
CA SER A 28 15.10 9.54 5.97
C SER A 28 14.51 8.62 7.04
N ALA A 29 13.59 7.73 6.67
CA ALA A 29 12.97 6.77 7.61
C ALA A 29 14.03 5.88 8.28
N LEU A 30 14.97 5.35 7.49
CA LEU A 30 16.06 4.51 7.98
C LEU A 30 17.00 5.30 8.92
N HIS A 31 17.37 6.53 8.57
CA HIS A 31 18.20 7.39 9.43
C HIS A 31 17.55 7.71 10.78
N HIS A 32 16.22 7.76 10.82
CA HIS A 32 15.45 8.00 12.05
C HIS A 32 15.00 6.71 12.75
N GLY A 33 15.56 5.56 12.40
CA GLY A 33 15.39 4.29 13.13
C GLY A 33 14.19 3.44 12.72
N GLN A 34 13.50 3.78 11.62
CA GLN A 34 12.48 2.89 11.05
C GLN A 34 13.17 1.75 10.28
N ASN A 35 13.16 0.55 10.85
CA ASN A 35 13.87 -0.61 10.30
C ASN A 35 13.14 -1.32 9.15
N GLU A 36 11.83 -1.08 9.00
CA GLU A 36 10.99 -1.72 7.99
C GLU A 36 10.10 -0.70 7.29
N ILE A 37 9.98 -0.83 5.96
CA ILE A 37 9.12 0.02 5.13
C ILE A 37 8.08 -0.88 4.49
N GLU A 38 6.83 -0.77 4.95
CA GLU A 38 5.71 -1.51 4.39
C GLU A 38 5.29 -0.94 3.03
N ILE A 39 5.19 -1.80 2.02
CA ILE A 39 4.75 -1.43 0.67
C ILE A 39 3.41 -2.11 0.40
N ASN A 40 2.36 -1.31 0.22
CA ASN A 40 1.03 -1.78 -0.13
C ASN A 40 0.71 -1.43 -1.59
N ILE A 41 0.36 -2.43 -2.39
CA ILE A 41 0.17 -2.27 -3.84
C ILE A 41 -1.24 -2.71 -4.21
N TYR A 42 -1.94 -1.81 -4.90
CA TYR A 42 -3.30 -2.03 -5.36
C TYR A 42 -3.35 -1.94 -6.88
N PRO A 43 -4.24 -2.71 -7.56
CA PRO A 43 -4.29 -2.77 -9.02
C PRO A 43 -4.73 -1.44 -9.65
N PHE A 44 -5.50 -0.63 -8.92
CA PHE A 44 -5.98 0.68 -9.29
C PHE A 44 -6.50 1.39 -8.03
N LYS A 45 -6.93 2.66 -8.17
CA LYS A 45 -7.69 3.34 -7.11
C LYS A 45 -9.02 2.60 -6.91
N MET A 46 -9.17 1.83 -5.83
CA MET A 46 -10.26 0.86 -5.66
C MET A 46 -11.60 1.50 -5.25
N THR A 47 -12.00 2.58 -5.93
CA THR A 47 -13.32 3.19 -5.75
C THR A 47 -14.42 2.23 -6.22
N PRO A 48 -15.66 2.35 -5.71
CA PRO A 48 -16.78 1.51 -6.15
C PRO A 48 -16.99 1.54 -7.67
N GLN A 49 -16.78 2.70 -8.30
CA GLN A 49 -16.90 2.87 -9.76
C GLN A 49 -15.83 2.07 -10.51
N ASN A 50 -14.58 2.08 -10.03
CA ASN A 50 -13.49 1.34 -10.65
C ASN A 50 -13.65 -0.17 -10.41
N MET A 51 -14.07 -0.60 -9.22
CA MET A 51 -14.40 -2.00 -8.94
C MET A 51 -15.48 -2.50 -9.90
N LYS A 52 -16.57 -1.74 -10.07
CA LYS A 52 -17.63 -2.07 -11.04
C LYS A 52 -17.12 -2.12 -12.48
N ARG A 53 -16.27 -1.18 -12.89
CA ARG A 53 -15.65 -1.16 -14.23
C ARG A 53 -14.87 -2.44 -14.52
N HIS A 54 -14.27 -3.03 -13.48
CA HIS A 54 -13.40 -4.19 -13.57
C HIS A 54 -14.06 -5.51 -13.10
N GLN A 55 -15.39 -5.53 -12.92
CA GLN A 55 -16.14 -6.65 -12.34
C GLN A 55 -16.02 -7.99 -13.09
N ASN A 56 -15.65 -7.96 -14.37
CA ASN A 56 -15.52 -9.15 -15.22
C ASN A 56 -14.06 -9.65 -15.34
N ASN A 57 -13.11 -9.09 -14.59
CA ASN A 57 -11.74 -9.59 -14.60
C ASN A 57 -11.61 -10.85 -13.74
N ASP A 58 -10.74 -11.79 -14.15
CA ASP A 58 -10.51 -13.04 -13.41
C ASP A 58 -10.03 -12.80 -11.97
N ASN A 59 -9.33 -11.70 -11.72
CA ASN A 59 -8.84 -11.33 -10.39
C ASN A 59 -9.86 -10.57 -9.55
N TYR A 60 -11.09 -10.36 -10.02
CA TYR A 60 -12.06 -9.52 -9.33
C TYR A 60 -12.38 -10.00 -7.92
N LEU A 61 -12.48 -11.33 -7.72
CA LEU A 61 -12.69 -11.90 -6.38
C LEU A 61 -11.55 -11.55 -5.43
N PHE A 62 -10.30 -11.69 -5.88
CA PHE A 62 -9.12 -11.31 -5.12
C PHE A 62 -9.10 -9.80 -4.83
N TRP A 63 -9.44 -8.95 -5.80
CA TRP A 63 -9.52 -7.50 -5.59
C TRP A 63 -10.58 -7.11 -4.57
N LYS A 64 -11.71 -7.83 -4.46
CA LYS A 64 -12.66 -7.59 -3.38
C LYS A 64 -12.07 -7.85 -1.99
N GLU A 65 -11.10 -8.77 -1.86
CA GLU A 65 -10.41 -8.99 -0.59
C GLU A 65 -9.43 -7.86 -0.24
N LEU A 66 -8.83 -7.21 -1.25
CA LEU A 66 -7.94 -6.06 -1.05
C LEU A 66 -8.68 -4.74 -0.77
N GLN A 67 -9.90 -4.58 -1.30
CA GLN A 67 -10.66 -3.33 -1.26
C GLN A 67 -10.82 -2.74 0.16
N PRO A 68 -11.15 -3.52 1.22
CA PRO A 68 -11.33 -2.96 2.55
C PRO A 68 -10.06 -2.31 3.13
N ALA A 69 -8.87 -2.84 2.79
CA ALA A 69 -7.59 -2.26 3.22
C ALA A 69 -7.32 -0.92 2.51
N TYR A 70 -7.64 -0.86 1.21
CA TYR A 70 -7.56 0.38 0.44
C TYR A 70 -8.52 1.45 0.99
N GLU A 71 -9.76 1.07 1.28
CA GLU A 71 -10.77 1.99 1.81
C GLU A 71 -10.39 2.53 3.19
N TYR A 72 -9.86 1.67 4.06
CA TYR A 72 -9.34 2.09 5.37
C TYR A 72 -8.21 3.11 5.22
N PHE A 73 -7.22 2.83 4.35
CA PHE A 73 -6.12 3.77 4.10
C PHE A 73 -6.62 5.10 3.53
N ALA A 74 -7.52 5.07 2.54
CA ALA A 74 -8.06 6.28 1.93
C ALA A 74 -8.83 7.16 2.92
N GLN A 75 -9.44 6.58 3.95
CA GLN A 75 -10.16 7.31 4.99
C GLN A 75 -9.26 7.80 6.13
N ASN A 76 -8.27 7.02 6.52
CA ASN A 76 -7.48 7.26 7.74
C ASN A 76 -6.05 7.74 7.48
N SER A 77 -5.58 7.69 6.23
CA SER A 77 -4.18 7.92 5.83
C SER A 77 -3.16 7.03 6.55
N ILE A 78 -3.62 5.89 7.07
CA ILE A 78 -2.82 4.89 7.79
C ILE A 78 -3.11 3.53 7.14
N PRO A 79 -2.10 2.73 6.77
CA PRO A 79 -2.31 1.40 6.21
C PRO A 79 -3.09 0.49 7.18
N ALA A 80 -4.02 -0.30 6.65
CA ALA A 80 -4.69 -1.31 7.46
C ALA A 80 -3.74 -2.45 7.81
N THR A 81 -3.88 -3.05 8.99
CA THR A 81 -3.23 -4.33 9.26
C THR A 81 -3.94 -5.43 8.49
N VAL A 82 -3.19 -6.19 7.70
CA VAL A 82 -3.72 -7.29 6.88
C VAL A 82 -3.15 -8.62 7.35
N SER A 83 -3.95 -9.68 7.29
CA SER A 83 -3.51 -11.05 7.54
C SER A 83 -4.05 -11.99 6.46
N VAL A 84 -3.36 -13.10 6.21
CA VAL A 84 -3.83 -14.13 5.28
C VAL A 84 -4.33 -15.33 6.08
N ILE A 85 -5.62 -15.60 6.00
CA ILE A 85 -6.28 -16.70 6.73
C ILE A 85 -6.94 -17.61 5.70
N GLY A 86 -6.53 -18.88 5.66
CA GLY A 86 -7.06 -19.84 4.68
C GLY A 86 -6.85 -19.42 3.22
N GLY A 87 -5.80 -18.64 2.93
CA GLY A 87 -5.51 -18.12 1.60
C GLY A 87 -6.26 -16.81 1.24
N GLN A 88 -7.08 -16.28 2.14
CA GLN A 88 -7.84 -15.04 1.93
C GLN A 88 -7.24 -13.86 2.68
N TYR A 89 -7.28 -12.68 2.08
CA TYR A 89 -6.85 -11.44 2.72
C TYR A 89 -7.93 -10.94 3.67
N VAL A 90 -7.57 -10.81 4.95
CA VAL A 90 -8.45 -10.36 6.04
C VAL A 90 -7.88 -9.08 6.63
N VAL A 91 -8.71 -8.04 6.66
CA VAL A 91 -8.34 -6.72 7.18
C VAL A 91 -8.67 -6.64 8.66
N ASN A 92 -7.62 -6.55 9.48
CA ASN A 92 -7.70 -6.39 10.91
C ASN A 92 -7.73 -4.90 11.26
N VAL A 93 -8.92 -4.32 11.25
CA VAL A 93 -9.13 -2.95 11.77
C VAL A 93 -9.10 -2.95 13.30
N LYS A 94 -7.92 -3.12 13.88
CA LYS A 94 -7.73 -2.67 15.26
C LYS A 94 -7.62 -1.14 15.21
N PRO A 95 -8.42 -0.37 15.97
CA PRO A 95 -8.19 1.06 16.09
C PRO A 95 -6.78 1.25 16.67
N GLN A 96 -5.86 1.76 15.85
CA GLN A 96 -4.56 2.17 16.35
C GLN A 96 -4.81 3.34 17.29
N LYS A 97 -4.40 3.21 18.56
CA LYS A 97 -4.19 4.39 19.39
C LYS A 97 -3.15 5.24 18.66
N PRO A 98 -3.39 6.54 18.43
CA PRO A 98 -2.33 7.42 17.95
C PRO A 98 -1.14 7.25 18.88
N THR A 99 -0.01 6.77 18.35
CA THR A 99 1.24 6.87 19.09
C THR A 99 1.60 8.34 19.02
N LEU A 100 1.22 9.08 20.06
CA LEU A 100 1.70 10.43 20.31
C LEU A 100 3.22 10.31 20.53
N LEU A 101 4.00 10.47 19.45
CA LEU A 101 5.43 10.79 19.54
C LEU A 101 5.58 12.31 19.60
N LEU A 102 5.15 12.89 20.72
CA LEU A 102 5.48 14.20 21.29
C LEU A 102 4.97 14.06 22.74
N GLU A 103 5.76 14.00 23.81
CA GLU A 103 6.77 14.95 24.33
C GLU A 103 7.43 14.32 25.60
N PRO A 104 8.47 14.93 26.24
CA PRO A 104 9.09 16.24 26.01
C PRO A 104 10.59 16.22 25.66
#